data_AF-A0A3A8KB81-F1
#
_entry.id   AF-A0A3A8KB81-F1
#
_cell.length_a   1.000
_cell.length_b   1.000
_cell.length_c   1.000
_cell.angle_alpha   90.00
_cell.angle_beta   90.00
_cell.angle_gamma   90.00
#
_symmetry.space_group_name_H-M   'P 1'
#
loop_
_entity.id
_entity.type
_entity.pdbx_description
1 polymer ?
#
loop_
_entity_poly.entity_id
_entity_poly.type
_entity_poly.pdbx_seq_one_letter_code
_entity_poly.pdbx_strand_id
1 'polypeptide(L)'
;VKAPPAPIVTPAAPLSSARKAVSSDVALFGVARQAAASDQAAKLEDALTRKLNAAGDVRFVDLAAAFPAPEPQGIPKGDALFDEGRSAYDNLDPDTAAVKFKAATDAYVQRPGDLRPEKLGEAFLFQGASQLLNGDVAGAKVSFTNALVAEPSLRPDAGQFGQDVQRVFTEAQKELEAQPQGTLVVTSQPEGARVLVRGRDVGATPLTGLKLAPGRYPVQVVLPGYAPSATYTEVKSSASAEVKTKLASAPGLSALRDAAAKAGTEQAFSADGVPPEVGAIGERLNARYVVLAAAYQDKKGRLHGEVQAWDLRTKNRLRDVEVDFAKRDGKYSAGAAADQVHTFLTGAALPKGRTSDEKESVSSGDSVLRKPWFWAAAAGVAAVTAGVVYVATTDRGSGFNPVNGLPGGISF
;
A
#
# COMPACT_ATOMS: atom_id res chain seq x y z
N VAL A 1 24.01 19.43 74.83
CA VAL A 1 23.96 19.65 73.36
C VAL A 1 22.98 18.65 72.78
N LYS A 2 21.78 19.10 72.41
CA LYS A 2 20.65 18.24 72.00
C LYS A 2 20.50 18.41 70.48
N ALA A 3 20.68 17.32 69.73
CA ALA A 3 20.63 17.33 68.27
C ALA A 3 19.21 17.67 67.75
N PRO A 4 19.08 18.40 66.63
CA PRO A 4 17.78 18.72 66.05
C PRO A 4 17.15 17.50 65.35
N PRO A 5 15.80 17.44 65.24
CA PRO A 5 15.11 16.33 64.61
C PRO A 5 15.25 16.36 63.08
N ALA A 6 15.33 15.17 62.47
CA ALA A 6 15.40 14.98 61.02
C ALA A 6 14.09 15.42 60.32
N PRO A 7 14.16 15.95 59.08
CA PRO A 7 12.98 16.37 58.34
C PRO A 7 12.17 15.16 57.86
N ILE A 8 10.85 15.25 58.00
CA ILE A 8 9.88 14.28 57.49
C ILE A 8 9.87 14.39 55.96
N VAL A 9 10.26 13.31 55.28
CA VAL A 9 10.13 13.19 53.83
C VAL A 9 8.72 12.73 53.51
N THR A 10 7.88 13.64 53.01
CA THR A 10 6.58 13.29 52.41
C THR A 10 6.84 12.53 51.11
N PRO A 11 6.22 11.36 50.85
CA PRO A 11 6.35 10.72 49.54
C PRO A 11 5.67 11.61 48.50
N ALA A 12 6.42 12.01 47.47
CA ALA A 12 5.89 12.69 46.31
C ALA A 12 4.80 11.80 45.68
N ALA A 13 3.61 12.37 45.52
CA ALA A 13 2.54 11.74 44.74
C ALA A 13 3.12 11.39 43.35
N PRO A 14 2.82 10.19 42.79
CA PRO A 14 3.22 9.91 41.43
C PRO A 14 2.55 10.96 40.55
N LEU A 15 3.37 11.80 39.90
CA LEU A 15 2.93 12.56 38.75
C LEU A 15 2.48 11.51 37.73
N SER A 16 1.18 11.24 37.73
CA SER A 16 0.52 10.56 36.64
C SER A 16 0.72 11.44 35.43
N SER A 17 1.82 11.20 34.70
CA SER A 17 1.91 11.58 33.32
C SER A 17 0.81 10.80 32.63
N ALA A 18 -0.39 11.39 32.58
CA ALA A 18 -1.43 10.96 31.69
C ALA A 18 -0.81 11.02 30.29
N ARG A 19 -0.25 9.89 29.82
CA ARG A 19 -0.03 9.67 28.39
C ARG A 19 -1.39 9.99 27.78
N LYS A 20 -1.49 11.10 27.04
CA LYS A 20 -2.62 11.34 26.14
C LYS A 20 -2.90 10.00 25.46
N ALA A 21 -4.10 9.47 25.64
CA ALA A 21 -4.47 8.19 25.08
C ALA A 21 -4.28 8.30 23.57
N VAL A 22 -3.17 7.72 23.07
CA VAL A 22 -2.85 7.67 21.65
C VAL A 22 -4.05 7.04 21.00
N SER A 23 -4.70 7.75 20.08
CA SER A 23 -5.90 7.22 19.44
C SER A 23 -5.54 5.87 18.82
N SER A 24 -6.29 4.86 19.23
CA SER A 24 -6.27 3.50 18.71
C SER A 24 -6.54 3.46 17.22
N ASP A 25 -5.95 2.48 16.52
CA ASP A 25 -5.91 2.34 15.06
C ASP A 25 -7.19 2.76 14.33
N VAL A 26 -7.05 3.75 13.45
CA VAL A 26 -8.12 4.30 12.60
C VAL A 26 -8.07 3.65 11.21
N ALA A 27 -9.17 3.02 10.82
CA ALA A 27 -9.42 2.61 9.45
C ALA A 27 -10.29 3.66 8.76
N LEU A 28 -9.84 4.21 7.64
CA LEU A 28 -10.56 5.25 6.91
C LEU A 28 -10.74 4.83 5.45
N PHE A 29 -11.96 4.87 4.95
CA PHE A 29 -12.30 4.51 3.57
C PHE A 29 -13.21 5.55 2.93
N GLY A 30 -12.87 5.96 1.73
CA GLY A 30 -13.74 6.66 0.81
C GLY A 30 -14.69 5.67 0.15
N VAL A 31 -15.97 6.03 0.08
CA VAL A 31 -17.01 5.18 -0.49
C VAL A 31 -17.78 5.96 -1.54
N ALA A 32 -17.90 5.44 -2.75
CA ALA A 32 -18.75 6.04 -3.76
C ALA A 32 -20.11 5.33 -3.80
N ARG A 33 -21.21 6.06 -3.57
CA ARG A 33 -22.57 5.48 -3.70
C ARG A 33 -22.94 5.22 -5.16
N GLN A 34 -22.31 5.92 -6.10
CA GLN A 34 -22.44 5.71 -7.54
C GLN A 34 -21.08 5.87 -8.23
N ALA A 35 -20.90 5.24 -9.41
CA ALA A 35 -19.65 5.31 -10.17
C ALA A 35 -19.21 6.76 -10.49
N ALA A 36 -20.18 7.65 -10.75
CA ALA A 36 -19.93 9.08 -11.01
C ALA A 36 -19.29 9.82 -9.81
N ALA A 37 -19.37 9.27 -8.60
CA ALA A 37 -18.80 9.86 -7.38
C ALA A 37 -17.45 9.24 -6.97
N SER A 38 -16.92 8.28 -7.73
CA SER A 38 -15.68 7.53 -7.40
C SER A 38 -14.49 8.45 -7.15
N ASP A 39 -14.25 9.40 -8.04
CA ASP A 39 -13.13 10.34 -7.90
C ASP A 39 -13.28 11.25 -6.68
N GLN A 40 -14.50 11.63 -6.31
CA GLN A 40 -14.72 12.47 -5.13
C GLN A 40 -14.60 11.68 -3.82
N ALA A 41 -15.02 10.42 -3.80
CA ALA A 41 -14.80 9.52 -2.67
C ALA A 41 -13.30 9.36 -2.37
N ALA A 42 -12.49 9.11 -3.41
CA ALA A 42 -11.04 9.00 -3.28
C ALA A 42 -10.40 10.32 -2.80
N LYS A 43 -10.81 11.47 -3.38
CA LYS A 43 -10.32 12.79 -2.95
C LYS A 43 -10.69 13.10 -1.49
N LEU A 44 -11.85 12.68 -1.03
CA LEU A 44 -12.29 12.88 0.34
C LEU A 44 -11.52 11.98 1.31
N GLU A 45 -11.30 10.71 0.97
CA GLU A 45 -10.40 9.79 1.70
C GLU A 45 -9.01 10.41 1.88
N ASP A 46 -8.40 10.88 0.78
CA ASP A 46 -7.08 11.51 0.79
C ASP A 46 -7.06 12.80 1.62
N ALA A 47 -8.09 13.65 1.51
CA ALA A 47 -8.16 14.91 2.23
C ALA A 47 -8.27 14.70 3.74
N LEU A 48 -9.14 13.78 4.18
CA LEU A 48 -9.27 13.42 5.59
C LEU A 48 -7.97 12.78 6.11
N THR A 49 -7.41 11.82 5.38
CA THR A 49 -6.17 11.13 5.77
C THR A 49 -5.01 12.09 5.94
N ARG A 50 -4.78 13.01 4.99
CA ARG A 50 -3.73 14.03 5.09
C ARG A 50 -3.92 14.95 6.30
N LYS A 51 -5.13 15.46 6.51
CA LYS A 51 -5.46 16.35 7.63
C LYS A 51 -5.25 15.67 8.98
N LEU A 52 -5.74 14.43 9.14
CA LEU A 52 -5.62 13.67 10.38
C LEU A 52 -4.16 13.27 10.66
N ASN A 53 -3.40 12.87 9.64
CA ASN A 53 -1.97 12.61 9.78
C ASN A 53 -1.18 13.85 10.20
N ALA A 54 -1.51 15.02 9.63
CA ALA A 54 -0.84 16.28 9.97
C ALA A 54 -1.06 16.71 11.43
N ALA A 55 -2.10 16.22 12.11
CA ALA A 55 -2.33 16.49 13.53
C ALA A 55 -1.34 15.76 14.45
N GLY A 56 -0.76 14.64 13.99
CA GLY A 56 0.31 13.90 14.68
C GLY A 56 -0.13 13.07 15.90
N ASP A 57 -1.40 13.14 16.31
CA ASP A 57 -1.98 12.39 17.43
C ASP A 57 -3.02 11.34 17.00
N VAL A 58 -3.23 11.19 15.69
CA VAL A 58 -4.05 10.15 15.07
C VAL A 58 -3.17 9.04 14.50
N ARG A 59 -3.40 7.79 14.92
CA ARG A 59 -2.71 6.61 14.37
C ARG A 59 -3.64 5.83 13.44
N PHE A 60 -3.29 5.73 12.17
CA PHE A 60 -3.98 4.86 11.22
C PHE A 60 -3.55 3.40 11.37
N VAL A 61 -4.43 2.49 10.94
CA VAL A 61 -4.08 1.07 10.78
C VAL A 61 -2.86 0.95 9.88
N ASP A 62 -1.90 0.13 10.31
CA ASP A 62 -0.77 -0.25 9.46
C ASP A 62 -1.20 -1.26 8.39
N LEU A 63 -1.51 -0.75 7.20
CA LEU A 63 -1.86 -1.58 6.05
C LEU A 63 -0.71 -2.49 5.61
N ALA A 64 0.55 -2.19 5.94
CA ALA A 64 1.69 -3.04 5.60
C ALA A 64 1.73 -4.28 6.47
N ALA A 65 1.36 -4.16 7.75
CA ALA A 65 1.17 -5.29 8.63
C ALA A 65 -0.07 -6.12 8.26
N ALA A 66 -1.18 -5.45 7.88
CA ALA A 66 -2.42 -6.15 7.53
C ALA A 66 -2.37 -6.84 6.16
N PHE A 67 -1.64 -6.25 5.21
CA PHE A 67 -1.50 -6.69 3.82
C PHE A 67 -0.05 -6.50 3.36
N PRO A 68 0.87 -7.38 3.81
CA PRO A 68 2.25 -7.32 3.36
C PRO A 68 2.33 -7.50 1.84
N ALA A 69 3.24 -6.77 1.20
CA ALA A 69 3.52 -6.97 -0.21
C ALA A 69 4.04 -8.40 -0.43
N PRO A 70 3.65 -9.07 -1.54
CA PRO A 70 4.17 -10.40 -1.83
C PRO A 70 5.70 -10.36 -2.00
N GLU A 71 6.38 -11.38 -1.47
CA GLU A 71 7.82 -11.51 -1.65
C GLU A 71 8.17 -11.84 -3.11
N PRO A 72 9.30 -11.34 -3.64
CA PRO A 72 9.83 -11.75 -4.95
C PRO A 72 9.97 -13.26 -5.05
N GLN A 73 9.32 -13.88 -6.03
CA GLN A 73 9.31 -15.34 -6.18
C GLN A 73 10.58 -15.88 -6.85
N GLY A 74 11.50 -15.00 -7.24
CA GLY A 74 12.63 -15.33 -8.10
C GLY A 74 12.19 -15.60 -9.54
N ILE A 75 13.16 -15.96 -10.39
CA ILE A 75 12.93 -16.13 -11.82
C ILE A 75 13.58 -17.45 -12.25
N PRO A 76 12.96 -18.61 -11.93
CA PRO A 76 13.60 -19.93 -12.11
C PRO A 76 14.06 -20.22 -13.54
N LYS A 77 13.32 -19.72 -14.54
CA LYS A 77 13.72 -19.81 -15.95
C LYS A 77 15.01 -19.05 -16.23
N GLY A 78 15.15 -17.86 -15.66
CA GLY A 78 16.37 -17.06 -15.78
C GLY A 78 17.54 -17.71 -15.06
N ASP A 79 17.30 -18.25 -13.85
CA ASP A 79 18.32 -18.99 -13.09
C ASP A 79 18.81 -20.23 -13.86
N ALA A 80 17.90 -21.05 -14.42
CA ALA A 80 18.28 -22.21 -15.22
C ALA A 80 19.09 -21.84 -16.48
N LEU A 81 18.69 -20.78 -17.19
CA LEU A 81 19.42 -20.28 -18.36
C LEU A 81 20.82 -19.74 -17.98
N PHE A 82 20.92 -19.12 -16.81
CA PHE A 82 22.20 -18.67 -16.29
C PHE A 82 23.12 -19.86 -15.97
N ASP A 83 22.60 -20.90 -15.31
CA ASP A 83 23.37 -22.10 -14.98
C ASP A 83 23.82 -22.86 -16.24
N GLU A 84 22.96 -22.95 -17.26
CA GLU A 84 23.31 -23.49 -18.58
C GLU A 84 24.43 -22.66 -19.25
N GLY A 85 24.35 -21.33 -19.17
CA GLY A 85 25.39 -20.44 -19.66
C GLY A 85 26.71 -20.59 -18.91
N ARG A 86 26.65 -20.79 -17.60
CA ARG A 86 27.84 -21.04 -16.76
C ARG A 86 28.52 -22.34 -17.14
N SER A 87 27.74 -23.41 -17.33
CA SER A 87 28.25 -24.70 -17.79
C SER A 87 28.93 -24.59 -19.17
N ALA A 88 28.33 -23.88 -20.13
CA ALA A 88 28.96 -23.65 -21.43
C ALA A 88 30.27 -22.84 -21.32
N TYR A 89 30.27 -21.79 -20.48
CA TYR A 89 31.45 -20.96 -20.24
C TYR A 89 32.61 -21.77 -19.63
N ASP A 90 32.32 -22.60 -18.62
CA ASP A 90 33.32 -23.43 -17.95
C ASP A 90 33.87 -24.55 -18.87
N ASN A 91 33.08 -24.97 -19.86
CA ASN A 91 33.51 -25.90 -20.92
C ASN A 91 34.23 -25.19 -22.09
N LEU A 92 34.54 -23.89 -21.97
CA LEU A 92 35.20 -23.08 -22.99
C LEU A 92 34.41 -23.00 -24.32
N ASP A 93 33.07 -22.99 -24.23
CA ASP A 93 32.15 -22.72 -25.35
C ASP A 93 31.54 -21.30 -25.19
N PRO A 94 32.27 -20.25 -25.58
CA PRO A 94 31.84 -18.87 -25.36
C PRO A 94 30.63 -18.47 -26.21
N ASP A 95 30.41 -19.10 -27.37
CA ASP A 95 29.28 -18.78 -28.25
C ASP A 95 27.97 -19.27 -27.64
N THR A 96 27.94 -20.53 -27.18
CA THR A 96 26.77 -21.05 -26.45
C THR A 96 26.57 -20.28 -25.14
N ALA A 97 27.64 -19.99 -24.40
CA ALA A 97 27.56 -19.23 -23.16
C ALA A 97 26.92 -17.85 -23.37
N ALA A 98 27.39 -17.08 -24.37
CA ALA A 98 26.85 -15.75 -24.67
C ALA A 98 25.34 -15.79 -25.00
N VAL A 99 24.89 -16.80 -25.77
CA VAL A 99 23.47 -16.99 -26.10
C VAL A 99 22.65 -17.30 -24.84
N LYS A 100 23.14 -18.17 -23.97
CA LYS A 100 22.44 -18.57 -22.74
C LYS A 100 22.36 -17.43 -21.72
N PHE A 101 23.46 -16.70 -21.51
CA PHE A 101 23.44 -15.52 -20.65
C PHE A 101 22.53 -14.42 -21.18
N LYS A 102 22.49 -14.20 -22.50
CA LYS A 102 21.52 -13.30 -23.12
C LYS A 102 20.08 -13.74 -22.86
N ALA A 103 19.78 -15.02 -23.03
CA ALA A 103 18.45 -15.56 -22.73
C ALA A 103 18.09 -15.41 -21.23
N ALA A 104 19.07 -15.57 -20.34
CA ALA A 104 18.89 -15.36 -18.89
C ALA A 104 18.59 -13.89 -18.57
N THR A 105 19.35 -12.94 -19.13
CA THR A 105 19.12 -11.50 -18.93
C THR A 105 17.75 -11.08 -19.48
N ASP A 106 17.35 -11.60 -20.64
CA ASP A 106 16.02 -11.36 -21.21
C ASP A 106 14.90 -11.91 -20.29
N ALA A 107 15.07 -13.10 -19.72
CA ALA A 107 14.13 -13.67 -18.77
C ALA A 107 14.01 -12.84 -17.47
N TYR A 108 15.14 -12.33 -16.96
CA TYR A 108 15.16 -11.44 -15.80
C TYR A 108 14.48 -10.10 -16.08
N VAL A 109 14.71 -9.52 -17.26
CA VAL A 109 14.11 -8.23 -17.67
C VAL A 109 12.60 -8.33 -17.88
N GLN A 110 12.05 -9.50 -18.18
CA GLN A 110 10.60 -9.69 -18.31
C GLN A 110 9.84 -9.67 -16.97
N ARG A 111 10.53 -9.84 -15.83
CA ARG A 111 9.92 -9.86 -14.48
C ARG A 111 10.59 -8.88 -13.53
N PRO A 112 10.49 -7.55 -13.76
CA PRO A 112 11.14 -6.54 -12.92
C PRO A 112 10.75 -6.57 -11.44
N GLY A 113 9.55 -7.05 -11.10
CA GLY A 113 9.08 -7.14 -9.71
C GLY A 113 9.68 -8.29 -8.90
N ASP A 114 10.20 -9.32 -9.58
CA ASP A 114 10.85 -10.49 -8.96
C ASP A 114 12.38 -10.43 -9.08
N LEU A 115 12.89 -9.35 -9.66
CA LEU A 115 14.28 -9.22 -10.05
C LEU A 115 15.20 -9.06 -8.84
N ARG A 116 16.31 -9.81 -8.87
CA ARG A 116 17.47 -9.57 -8.01
C ARG A 116 18.55 -8.83 -8.83
N PRO A 117 18.87 -7.57 -8.50
CA PRO A 117 19.83 -6.77 -9.27
C PRO A 117 21.20 -7.44 -9.41
N GLU A 118 21.63 -8.15 -8.37
CA GLU A 118 22.92 -8.83 -8.32
C GLU A 118 22.97 -9.95 -9.38
N LYS A 119 21.91 -10.75 -9.48
CA LYS A 119 21.76 -11.81 -10.49
C LYS A 119 21.75 -11.26 -11.92
N LEU A 120 21.05 -10.14 -12.14
CA LEU A 120 21.03 -9.49 -13.45
C LEU A 120 22.39 -8.93 -13.83
N GLY A 121 23.05 -8.25 -12.89
CA GLY A 121 24.40 -7.71 -13.08
C GLY A 121 25.41 -8.81 -13.39
N GLU A 122 25.39 -9.90 -12.63
CA GLU A 122 26.24 -11.07 -12.86
C GLU A 122 25.98 -11.71 -14.23
N ALA A 123 24.72 -11.90 -14.63
CA ALA A 123 24.38 -12.43 -15.95
C ALA A 123 24.91 -11.57 -17.10
N PHE A 124 24.83 -10.25 -16.98
CA PHE A 124 25.43 -9.34 -17.96
C PHE A 124 26.96 -9.37 -17.95
N LEU A 125 27.59 -9.49 -16.78
CA LEU A 125 29.04 -9.64 -16.66
C LEU A 125 29.52 -10.89 -17.41
N PHE A 126 28.87 -12.03 -17.19
CA PHE A 126 29.21 -13.26 -17.91
C PHE A 126 28.90 -13.20 -19.39
N GLN A 127 27.79 -12.58 -19.79
CA GLN A 127 27.49 -12.34 -21.19
C GLN A 127 28.63 -11.56 -21.85
N GLY A 128 29.09 -10.47 -21.22
CA GLY A 128 30.19 -9.67 -21.74
C GLY A 128 31.53 -10.40 -21.75
N ALA A 129 31.82 -11.21 -20.73
CA ALA A 129 33.03 -12.03 -20.72
C ALA A 129 33.02 -13.08 -21.85
N SER A 130 31.88 -13.73 -22.09
CA SER A 130 31.70 -14.68 -23.19
C SER A 130 31.89 -14.00 -24.55
N GLN A 131 31.36 -12.78 -24.70
CA GLN A 131 31.56 -11.96 -25.90
C GLN A 131 33.01 -11.52 -26.11
N LEU A 132 33.79 -11.30 -25.05
CA LEU A 132 35.23 -11.05 -25.24
C LEU A 132 35.95 -12.29 -25.76
N LEU A 133 35.60 -13.47 -25.25
CA LEU A 133 36.22 -14.74 -25.65
C LEU A 133 35.96 -15.08 -27.13
N ASN A 134 34.81 -14.68 -27.69
CA ASN A 134 34.52 -14.86 -29.11
C ASN A 134 34.91 -13.65 -30.00
N GLY A 135 35.55 -12.64 -29.42
CA GLY A 135 36.07 -11.46 -30.13
C GLY A 135 35.08 -10.30 -30.31
N ASP A 136 33.85 -10.39 -29.81
CA ASP A 136 32.85 -9.32 -29.80
C ASP A 136 33.09 -8.29 -28.67
N VAL A 137 34.16 -7.51 -28.82
CA VAL A 137 34.53 -6.47 -27.84
C VAL A 137 33.45 -5.38 -27.68
N ALA A 138 32.79 -5.03 -28.78
CA ALA A 138 31.74 -4.00 -28.78
C ALA A 138 30.51 -4.46 -27.98
N GLY A 139 30.04 -5.68 -28.24
CA GLY A 139 28.94 -6.28 -27.49
C GLY A 139 29.31 -6.50 -26.02
N ALA A 140 30.53 -6.93 -25.73
CA ALA A 140 31.01 -7.09 -24.36
C ALA A 140 30.92 -5.80 -23.54
N LYS A 141 31.35 -4.69 -24.14
CA LYS A 141 31.30 -3.37 -23.48
C LYS A 141 29.88 -2.92 -23.18
N VAL A 142 28.92 -3.18 -24.08
CA VAL A 142 27.49 -2.93 -23.84
C VAL A 142 26.99 -3.79 -22.69
N SER A 143 27.33 -5.08 -22.67
CA SER A 143 26.96 -5.99 -21.59
C SER A 143 27.54 -5.55 -20.24
N PHE A 144 28.82 -5.16 -20.16
CA PHE A 144 29.41 -4.63 -18.93
C PHE A 144 28.76 -3.32 -18.46
N THR A 145 28.41 -2.44 -19.40
CA THR A 145 27.65 -1.22 -19.07
C THR A 145 26.30 -1.57 -18.46
N ASN A 146 25.57 -2.53 -19.03
CA ASN A 146 24.30 -3.00 -18.47
C ASN A 146 24.49 -3.68 -17.10
N ALA A 147 25.60 -4.39 -16.91
CA ALA A 147 25.94 -4.99 -15.62
C ALA A 147 26.12 -3.93 -14.53
N LEU A 148 26.84 -2.84 -14.84
CA LEU A 148 27.05 -1.70 -13.95
C LEU A 148 25.78 -0.88 -13.68
N VAL A 149 24.91 -0.76 -14.68
CA VAL A 149 23.59 -0.14 -14.50
C VAL A 149 22.74 -0.97 -13.54
N ALA A 150 22.73 -2.29 -13.71
CA ALA A 150 22.00 -3.23 -12.85
C ALA A 150 22.56 -3.27 -11.43
N GLU A 151 23.88 -3.35 -11.25
CA GLU A 151 24.56 -3.36 -9.96
C GLU A 151 25.87 -2.53 -10.00
N PRO A 152 25.86 -1.26 -9.57
CA PRO A 152 27.03 -0.38 -9.64
C PRO A 152 28.23 -0.84 -8.81
N SER A 153 27.99 -1.64 -7.77
CA SER A 153 29.06 -2.17 -6.92
C SER A 153 29.71 -3.43 -7.50
N LEU A 154 29.18 -3.98 -8.60
CA LEU A 154 29.68 -5.21 -9.21
C LEU A 154 31.13 -5.02 -9.69
N ARG A 155 31.99 -5.97 -9.34
CA ARG A 155 33.37 -6.03 -9.83
C ARG A 155 33.66 -7.45 -10.34
N PRO A 156 34.29 -7.60 -11.53
CA PRO A 156 34.76 -8.90 -11.98
C PRO A 156 35.83 -9.45 -11.02
N ASP A 157 35.65 -10.68 -10.55
CA ASP A 157 36.65 -11.36 -9.72
C ASP A 157 37.91 -11.68 -10.57
N ALA A 158 39.10 -11.31 -10.06
CA ALA A 158 40.36 -11.48 -10.80
C ALA A 158 40.88 -12.92 -10.87
N GLY A 159 40.43 -13.79 -9.96
CA GLY A 159 40.69 -15.23 -10.02
C GLY A 159 39.78 -15.94 -11.03
N GLN A 160 38.63 -15.34 -11.35
CA GLN A 160 37.65 -15.91 -12.28
C GLN A 160 37.72 -15.34 -13.69
N PHE A 161 38.04 -14.05 -13.81
CA PHE A 161 38.07 -13.32 -15.09
C PHE A 161 39.47 -12.80 -15.39
N GLY A 162 39.95 -13.04 -16.61
CA GLY A 162 41.26 -12.60 -17.08
C GLY A 162 41.41 -11.08 -17.20
N GLN A 163 42.65 -10.63 -17.45
CA GLN A 163 43.00 -9.21 -17.51
C GLN A 163 42.21 -8.42 -18.57
N ASP A 164 41.82 -9.04 -19.69
CA ASP A 164 41.02 -8.38 -20.71
C ASP A 164 39.61 -8.01 -20.23
N VAL A 165 38.96 -8.91 -19.50
CA VAL A 165 37.65 -8.63 -18.89
C VAL A 165 37.78 -7.49 -17.88
N GLN A 166 38.78 -7.53 -17.01
CA GLN A 166 39.07 -6.48 -16.03
C GLN A 166 39.24 -5.11 -16.73
N ARG A 167 40.06 -5.08 -17.78
CA ARG A 167 40.37 -3.87 -18.54
C ARG A 167 39.12 -3.30 -19.22
N VAL A 168 38.41 -4.11 -20.01
CA VAL A 168 37.24 -3.64 -20.79
C VAL A 168 36.06 -3.28 -19.86
N PHE A 169 35.88 -4.00 -18.75
CA PHE A 169 34.89 -3.62 -17.73
C PHE A 169 35.21 -2.27 -17.11
N THR A 170 36.49 -2.02 -16.77
CA THR A 170 36.94 -0.73 -16.22
C THR A 170 36.78 0.40 -17.23
N GLU A 171 37.05 0.15 -18.51
CA GLU A 171 36.79 1.11 -19.60
C GLU A 171 35.29 1.45 -19.69
N ALA A 172 34.42 0.44 -19.68
CA ALA A 172 32.96 0.63 -19.68
C ALA A 172 32.49 1.44 -18.45
N GLN A 173 33.06 1.17 -17.28
CA GLN A 173 32.75 1.92 -16.06
C GLN A 173 33.11 3.41 -16.20
N LYS A 174 34.34 3.71 -16.63
CA LYS A 174 34.79 5.10 -16.80
C LYS A 174 33.92 5.86 -17.80
N GLU A 175 33.53 5.21 -18.88
CA GLU A 175 32.67 5.82 -19.89
C GLU A 175 31.24 6.04 -19.41
N LEU A 176 30.68 5.14 -18.61
CA LEU A 176 29.38 5.33 -17.99
C LEU A 176 29.41 6.49 -16.98
N GLU A 177 30.47 6.59 -16.19
CA GLU A 177 30.67 7.67 -15.20
C GLU A 177 30.93 9.03 -15.84
N ALA A 178 31.54 9.07 -17.03
CA ALA A 178 31.77 10.30 -17.78
C ALA A 178 30.50 10.86 -18.43
N GLN A 179 29.45 10.04 -18.59
CA GLN A 179 28.20 10.50 -19.19
C GLN A 179 27.39 11.35 -18.19
N PRO A 180 26.84 12.50 -18.63
CA PRO A 180 25.94 13.27 -17.80
C PRO A 180 24.74 12.44 -17.35
N GLN A 181 24.40 12.56 -16.07
CA GLN A 181 23.26 11.85 -15.49
C GLN A 181 21.93 12.34 -16.07
N GLY A 182 20.98 11.42 -16.21
CA GLY A 182 19.58 11.74 -16.42
C GLY A 182 18.82 11.85 -15.10
N THR A 183 17.54 12.16 -15.19
CA THR A 183 16.64 12.32 -14.03
C THR A 183 15.46 11.37 -14.15
N LEU A 184 15.04 10.75 -13.05
CA LEU A 184 13.83 9.94 -12.94
C LEU A 184 12.80 10.65 -12.06
N VAL A 185 11.57 10.74 -12.55
CA VAL A 185 10.40 11.25 -11.83
C VAL A 185 9.35 10.14 -11.76
N VAL A 186 8.85 9.86 -10.57
CA VAL A 186 7.87 8.79 -10.35
C VAL A 186 6.66 9.34 -9.60
N THR A 187 5.47 9.16 -10.17
CA THR A 187 4.20 9.51 -9.53
C THR A 187 3.27 8.32 -9.50
N SER A 188 2.46 8.22 -8.45
CA SER A 188 1.46 7.19 -8.32
C SER A 188 0.13 7.74 -7.83
N GLN A 189 -0.93 6.99 -8.14
CA GLN A 189 -2.24 7.16 -7.53
C GLN A 189 -2.65 5.84 -6.86
N PRO A 190 -2.80 5.81 -5.52
CA PRO A 190 -2.60 6.91 -4.56
C PRO A 190 -1.14 7.37 -4.42
N GLU A 191 -0.93 8.56 -3.84
CA GLU A 191 0.39 9.08 -3.46
C GLU A 191 0.95 8.38 -2.21
N GLY A 192 2.24 8.58 -1.91
CA GLY A 192 2.90 7.99 -0.75
C GLY A 192 3.36 6.54 -0.95
N ALA A 193 3.34 6.04 -2.19
CA ALA A 193 3.85 4.71 -2.51
C ALA A 193 5.39 4.71 -2.47
N ARG A 194 5.99 3.68 -1.88
CA ARG A 194 7.45 3.49 -1.90
C ARG A 194 7.91 3.19 -3.32
N VAL A 195 9.01 3.82 -3.72
CA VAL A 195 9.65 3.62 -5.01
C VAL A 195 10.95 2.88 -4.77
N LEU A 196 11.09 1.74 -5.42
CA LEU A 196 12.32 0.96 -5.42
C LEU A 196 12.93 1.01 -6.82
N VAL A 197 14.22 1.32 -6.90
CA VAL A 197 14.99 1.29 -8.15
C VAL A 197 16.11 0.29 -7.96
N ARG A 198 16.15 -0.76 -8.80
CA ARG A 198 17.07 -1.90 -8.62
C ARG A 198 16.90 -2.53 -7.24
N GLY A 199 15.66 -2.78 -6.83
CA GLY A 199 15.35 -3.41 -5.54
C GLY A 199 15.71 -2.58 -4.29
N ARG A 200 16.27 -1.37 -4.43
CA ARG A 200 16.62 -0.48 -3.30
C ARG A 200 15.57 0.62 -3.16
N ASP A 201 15.12 0.86 -1.94
CA ASP A 201 14.21 1.97 -1.61
C ASP A 201 14.90 3.32 -1.85
N VAL A 202 14.31 4.16 -2.70
CA VAL A 202 14.83 5.50 -3.05
C VAL A 202 13.91 6.63 -2.58
N GLY A 203 12.80 6.32 -1.90
CA GLY A 203 11.84 7.30 -1.41
C GLY A 203 10.38 6.94 -1.73
N ALA A 204 9.49 7.93 -1.62
CA ALA A 204 8.06 7.76 -1.85
C ALA A 204 7.54 8.70 -2.95
N THR A 205 6.40 8.35 -3.56
CA THR A 205 5.74 9.18 -4.56
C THR A 205 5.02 10.39 -3.92
N PRO A 206 5.01 11.56 -4.58
CA PRO A 206 5.76 11.91 -5.79
C PRO A 206 7.28 11.97 -5.56
N LEU A 207 8.03 11.17 -6.29
CA LEU A 207 9.49 11.19 -6.28
C LEU A 207 9.96 12.10 -7.41
N THR A 208 10.70 13.15 -7.07
CA THR A 208 11.19 14.12 -8.04
C THR A 208 12.71 14.15 -8.03
N GLY A 209 13.32 14.16 -9.22
CA GLY A 209 14.72 14.54 -9.33
C GLY A 209 15.75 13.45 -9.05
N LEU A 210 15.40 12.16 -9.03
CA LEU A 210 16.40 11.10 -8.79
C LEU A 210 17.39 11.05 -9.95
N LYS A 211 18.66 11.36 -9.68
CA LYS A 211 19.72 11.34 -10.70
C LYS A 211 20.26 9.93 -10.90
N LEU A 212 20.30 9.48 -12.14
CA LEU A 212 20.79 8.15 -12.52
C LEU A 212 21.72 8.25 -13.73
N ALA A 213 22.72 7.37 -13.81
CA ALA A 213 23.50 7.24 -15.03
C ALA A 213 22.59 6.81 -16.19
N PRO A 214 22.93 7.09 -17.45
CA PRO A 214 22.14 6.62 -18.59
C PRO A 214 22.03 5.09 -18.58
N GLY A 215 20.83 4.56 -18.81
CA GLY A 215 20.59 3.12 -18.75
C GLY A 215 19.12 2.76 -18.56
N ARG A 216 18.84 1.46 -18.54
CA ARG A 216 17.50 0.91 -18.34
C ARG A 216 17.34 0.38 -16.91
N TYR A 217 16.39 0.93 -16.17
CA TYR A 217 16.23 0.64 -14.75
C TYR A 217 14.90 -0.07 -14.45
N PRO A 218 14.91 -1.13 -13.64
CA PRO A 218 13.69 -1.68 -13.06
C PRO A 218 13.21 -0.73 -11.96
N VAL A 219 12.00 -0.21 -12.13
CA VAL A 219 11.30 0.66 -11.17
C VAL A 219 10.10 -0.10 -10.64
N GLN A 220 10.07 -0.28 -9.33
CA GLN A 220 8.96 -0.90 -8.62
C GLN A 220 8.30 0.13 -7.70
N VAL A 221 6.98 0.23 -7.78
CA VAL A 221 6.16 1.11 -6.96
C VAL A 221 5.26 0.24 -6.08
N VAL A 222 5.43 0.36 -4.76
CA VAL A 222 4.79 -0.49 -3.77
C VAL A 222 4.06 0.36 -2.75
N LEU A 223 2.76 0.12 -2.61
CA LEU A 223 1.94 0.73 -1.57
C LEU A 223 1.24 -0.40 -0.79
N PRO A 224 1.29 -0.41 0.55
CA PRO A 224 0.62 -1.41 1.36
C PRO A 224 -0.88 -1.56 1.05
N GLY A 225 -1.36 -2.79 0.93
CA GLY A 225 -2.74 -3.08 0.52
C GLY A 225 -3.01 -2.93 -0.98
N TYR A 226 -2.01 -2.58 -1.79
CA TYR A 226 -2.11 -2.50 -3.25
C TYR A 226 -1.22 -3.54 -3.94
N ALA A 227 -1.61 -3.92 -5.14
CA ALA A 227 -0.78 -4.73 -6.02
C ALA A 227 0.45 -3.91 -6.45
N PRO A 228 1.68 -4.44 -6.31
CA PRO A 228 2.87 -3.73 -6.72
C PRO A 228 2.88 -3.53 -8.24
N SER A 229 3.37 -2.38 -8.69
CA SER A 229 3.60 -2.10 -10.11
C SER A 229 5.10 -2.14 -10.37
N ALA A 230 5.54 -2.91 -11.35
CA ALA A 230 6.95 -3.00 -11.73
C ALA A 230 7.11 -2.83 -13.23
N THR A 231 8.02 -1.94 -13.65
CA THR A 231 8.28 -1.66 -15.07
C THR A 231 9.75 -1.32 -15.28
N TYR A 232 10.22 -1.45 -16.51
CA TYR A 232 11.53 -0.92 -16.90
C TYR A 232 11.38 0.46 -17.51
N THR A 233 12.24 1.38 -17.10
CA THR A 233 12.30 2.75 -17.62
C THR A 233 13.68 3.06 -18.14
N GLU A 234 13.74 3.63 -19.33
CA GLU A 234 14.98 4.10 -19.92
C GLU A 234 15.26 5.54 -19.46
N VAL A 235 16.41 5.74 -18.82
CA VAL A 235 16.92 7.05 -18.45
C VAL A 235 18.03 7.41 -19.44
N LYS A 236 17.86 8.52 -20.15
CA LYS A 236 18.84 9.02 -21.12
C LYS A 236 19.69 10.12 -20.50
N SER A 237 20.90 10.30 -21.03
CA SER A 237 21.81 11.36 -20.57
C SER A 237 21.17 12.73 -20.69
N SER A 238 21.30 13.55 -19.63
CA SER A 238 20.72 14.90 -19.54
C SER A 238 19.21 15.00 -19.79
N ALA A 239 18.47 13.89 -19.74
CA ALA A 239 17.03 13.85 -20.00
C ALA A 239 16.24 13.45 -18.75
N SER A 240 14.95 13.81 -18.74
CA SER A 240 14.00 13.38 -17.71
C SER A 240 13.19 12.18 -18.21
N ALA A 241 13.14 11.11 -17.41
CA ALA A 241 12.27 9.97 -17.61
C ALA A 241 11.13 10.02 -16.58
N GLU A 242 9.90 9.78 -17.02
CA GLU A 242 8.71 9.82 -16.17
C GLU A 242 8.04 8.44 -16.07
N VAL A 243 7.70 8.03 -14.84
CA VAL A 243 6.89 6.86 -14.56
C VAL A 243 5.63 7.31 -13.84
N LYS A 244 4.47 7.08 -14.47
CA LYS A 244 3.16 7.36 -13.89
C LYS A 244 2.41 6.04 -13.74
N THR A 245 1.99 5.70 -12.53
CA THR A 245 1.28 4.44 -12.28
C THR A 245 0.02 4.64 -11.45
N LYS A 246 -1.02 3.86 -11.75
CA LYS A 246 -2.22 3.78 -10.92
C LYS A 246 -2.24 2.39 -10.28
N LEU A 247 -2.18 2.35 -8.96
CA LEU A 247 -2.10 1.09 -8.22
C LEU A 247 -3.50 0.52 -8.04
N ALA A 248 -3.65 -0.77 -8.34
CA ALA A 248 -4.87 -1.52 -8.07
C ALA A 248 -4.84 -2.04 -6.63
N SER A 249 -5.99 -2.06 -5.94
CA SER A 249 -6.08 -2.68 -4.61
C SER A 249 -5.76 -4.17 -4.70
N ALA A 250 -4.98 -4.68 -3.75
CA ALA A 250 -4.78 -6.10 -3.59
C ALA A 250 -6.11 -6.76 -3.16
N PRO A 251 -6.31 -8.07 -3.40
CA PRO A 251 -7.58 -8.76 -3.07
C PRO A 251 -8.06 -8.53 -1.62
N GLY A 252 -7.13 -8.50 -0.66
CA GLY A 252 -7.44 -8.24 0.75
C GLY A 252 -7.99 -6.84 1.02
N LEU A 253 -7.40 -5.80 0.44
CA LEU A 253 -7.91 -4.43 0.57
C LEU A 253 -9.18 -4.23 -0.25
N SER A 254 -9.32 -4.91 -1.39
CA SER A 254 -10.54 -4.88 -2.21
C SER A 254 -11.74 -5.37 -1.41
N ALA A 255 -11.62 -6.50 -0.71
CA ALA A 255 -12.69 -7.03 0.13
C ALA A 255 -13.10 -6.05 1.25
N LEU A 256 -12.14 -5.34 1.84
CA LEU A 256 -12.44 -4.28 2.82
C LEU A 256 -13.13 -3.07 2.20
N ARG A 257 -12.72 -2.67 1.00
CA ARG A 257 -13.40 -1.59 0.26
C ARG A 257 -14.82 -1.98 -0.14
N ASP A 258 -15.07 -3.24 -0.47
CA ASP A 258 -16.42 -3.74 -0.75
C ASP A 258 -17.29 -3.75 0.51
N ALA A 259 -16.72 -4.13 1.67
CA ALA A 259 -17.39 -4.03 2.96
C ALA A 259 -17.71 -2.56 3.31
N ALA A 260 -16.75 -1.65 3.08
CA ALA A 260 -16.93 -0.21 3.27
C ALA A 260 -18.02 0.33 2.33
N ALA A 261 -18.07 -0.14 1.08
CA ALA A 261 -19.09 0.24 0.12
C ALA A 261 -20.50 -0.13 0.57
N LYS A 262 -20.68 -1.35 1.12
CA LYS A 262 -21.95 -1.81 1.69
C LYS A 262 -22.36 -0.97 2.92
N ALA A 263 -21.40 -0.68 3.80
CA ALA A 263 -21.62 0.17 4.98
C ALA A 263 -21.80 1.66 4.67
N GLY A 264 -21.35 2.14 3.51
CA GLY A 264 -21.41 3.55 3.09
C GLY A 264 -22.68 3.96 2.35
N THR A 265 -23.64 3.03 2.21
CA THR A 265 -24.95 3.31 1.61
C THR A 265 -25.77 4.24 2.50
N GLU A 266 -26.72 4.97 1.89
CA GLU A 266 -27.64 5.85 2.63
C GLU A 266 -28.46 5.07 3.68
N GLN A 267 -28.88 3.84 3.34
CA GLN A 267 -29.59 2.96 4.27
C GLN A 267 -28.71 2.55 5.46
N ALA A 268 -27.46 2.13 5.23
CA ALA A 268 -26.55 1.75 6.30
C ALA A 268 -26.17 2.96 7.19
N PHE A 269 -26.00 4.14 6.58
CA PHE A 269 -25.76 5.39 7.31
C PHE A 269 -26.99 5.85 8.10
N SER A 270 -28.21 5.49 7.69
CA SER A 270 -29.43 5.82 8.43
C SER A 270 -29.76 4.81 9.53
N ALA A 271 -29.17 3.63 9.50
CA ALA A 271 -29.43 2.57 10.46
C ALA A 271 -28.96 2.94 11.87
N ASP A 272 -29.68 2.44 12.88
CA ASP A 272 -29.27 2.54 14.28
C ASP A 272 -28.12 1.57 14.57
N GLY A 273 -27.14 2.06 15.33
CA GLY A 273 -25.98 1.26 15.74
C GLY A 273 -24.84 1.20 14.72
N VAL A 274 -24.04 0.13 14.83
CA VAL A 274 -22.85 -0.13 14.00
C VAL A 274 -23.25 -1.12 12.90
N PRO A 275 -23.15 -0.78 11.60
CA PRO A 275 -23.39 -1.75 10.54
C PRO A 275 -22.43 -2.96 10.68
N PRO A 276 -22.89 -4.18 10.37
CA PRO A 276 -22.09 -5.39 10.55
C PRO A 276 -20.77 -5.34 9.75
N GLU A 277 -20.78 -4.73 8.57
CA GLU A 277 -19.59 -4.56 7.74
C GLU A 277 -18.56 -3.62 8.38
N VAL A 278 -19.00 -2.59 9.11
CA VAL A 278 -18.09 -1.71 9.89
C VAL A 278 -17.42 -2.51 11.00
N GLY A 279 -18.16 -3.40 11.67
CA GLY A 279 -17.61 -4.34 12.64
C GLY A 279 -16.56 -5.27 12.03
N ALA A 280 -16.87 -5.86 10.87
CA ALA A 280 -15.96 -6.77 10.15
C ALA A 280 -14.68 -6.07 9.68
N ILE A 281 -14.76 -4.81 9.21
CA ILE A 281 -13.59 -3.99 8.87
C ILE A 281 -12.71 -3.80 10.11
N GLY A 282 -13.33 -3.42 11.24
CA GLY A 282 -12.64 -3.23 12.51
C GLY A 282 -11.90 -4.47 12.99
N GLU A 283 -12.57 -5.62 12.97
CA GLU A 283 -11.96 -6.90 13.35
C GLU A 283 -10.80 -7.26 12.42
N ARG A 284 -11.00 -7.19 11.10
CA ARG A 284 -9.99 -7.60 10.10
C ARG A 284 -8.73 -6.75 10.15
N LEU A 285 -8.88 -5.46 10.45
CA LEU A 285 -7.79 -4.49 10.53
C LEU A 285 -7.27 -4.26 11.95
N ASN A 286 -7.87 -4.91 12.95
CA ASN A 286 -7.67 -4.58 14.37
C ASN A 286 -7.85 -3.06 14.65
N ALA A 287 -8.80 -2.44 13.95
CA ALA A 287 -9.10 -1.02 14.08
C ALA A 287 -10.11 -0.80 15.21
N ARG A 288 -9.86 0.19 16.07
CA ARG A 288 -10.87 0.64 17.04
C ARG A 288 -11.86 1.60 16.40
N TYR A 289 -11.36 2.49 15.55
CA TYR A 289 -12.19 3.45 14.85
C TYR A 289 -12.30 3.08 13.38
N VAL A 290 -13.51 3.14 12.86
CA VAL A 290 -13.77 3.04 11.42
C VAL A 290 -14.42 4.34 10.99
N VAL A 291 -13.88 4.96 9.94
CA VAL A 291 -14.36 6.20 9.34
C VAL A 291 -14.73 5.91 7.91
N LEU A 292 -15.98 6.18 7.53
CA LEU A 292 -16.45 6.06 6.16
C LEU A 292 -16.80 7.43 5.62
N ALA A 293 -16.18 7.78 4.50
CA ALA A 293 -16.37 9.03 3.80
C ALA A 293 -17.09 8.77 2.49
N ALA A 294 -18.43 8.82 2.55
CA ALA A 294 -19.28 8.55 1.40
C ALA A 294 -19.34 9.78 0.47
N ALA A 295 -19.26 9.57 -0.83
CA ALA A 295 -19.55 10.56 -1.86
C ALA A 295 -20.70 10.07 -2.73
N TYR A 296 -21.59 11.00 -3.11
CA TYR A 296 -22.75 10.69 -3.92
C TYR A 296 -23.14 11.85 -4.82
N GLN A 297 -23.87 11.54 -5.89
CA GLN A 297 -24.46 12.54 -6.78
C GLN A 297 -25.96 12.69 -6.48
N ASP A 298 -26.41 13.92 -6.29
CA ASP A 298 -27.84 14.21 -6.13
C ASP A 298 -28.58 14.14 -7.47
N LYS A 299 -29.92 14.22 -7.42
CA LYS A 299 -30.77 14.22 -8.62
C LYS A 299 -30.50 15.39 -9.58
N LYS A 300 -29.84 16.45 -9.12
CA LYS A 300 -29.47 17.64 -9.90
C LYS A 300 -28.05 17.52 -10.46
N GLY A 301 -27.38 16.39 -10.28
CA GLY A 301 -26.02 16.15 -10.77
C GLY A 301 -24.92 16.73 -9.88
N ARG A 302 -25.25 17.32 -8.72
CA ARG A 302 -24.25 17.89 -7.80
C ARG A 302 -23.66 16.80 -6.93
N LEU A 303 -22.36 16.88 -6.69
CA LEU A 303 -21.63 15.93 -5.87
C LEU A 303 -21.59 16.43 -4.43
N HIS A 304 -21.91 15.53 -3.50
CA HIS A 304 -21.92 15.77 -2.06
C HIS A 304 -21.17 14.66 -1.34
N GLY A 305 -20.69 14.95 -0.14
CA GLY A 305 -20.06 13.99 0.74
C GLY A 305 -20.78 13.91 2.10
N GLU A 306 -20.66 12.76 2.74
CA GLU A 306 -21.13 12.51 4.09
C GLU A 306 -20.09 11.65 4.80
N VAL A 307 -19.63 12.09 5.97
CA VAL A 307 -18.63 11.37 6.76
C VAL A 307 -19.29 10.84 8.04
N GLN A 308 -19.02 9.58 8.33
CA GLN A 308 -19.42 8.98 9.60
C GLN A 308 -18.25 8.24 10.22
N ALA A 309 -18.20 8.21 11.55
CA ALA A 309 -17.16 7.51 12.29
C ALA A 309 -17.76 6.70 13.43
N TRP A 310 -17.23 5.51 13.68
CA TRP A 310 -17.67 4.62 14.75
C TRP A 310 -16.49 4.33 15.68
N ASP A 311 -16.73 4.35 16.99
CA ASP A 311 -15.84 3.77 18.01
C ASP A 311 -16.36 2.37 18.34
N LEU A 312 -15.68 1.33 17.85
CA LEU A 312 -16.15 -0.05 17.98
C LEU A 312 -16.11 -0.57 19.41
N ARG A 313 -15.35 0.09 20.29
CA ARG A 313 -15.25 -0.26 21.71
C ARG A 313 -16.41 0.32 22.52
N THR A 314 -16.70 1.61 22.34
CA THR A 314 -17.76 2.30 23.10
C THR A 314 -19.12 2.25 22.42
N LYS A 315 -19.16 1.84 21.15
CA LYS A 315 -20.32 1.90 20.24
C LYS A 315 -20.84 3.33 19.98
N ASN A 316 -20.04 4.34 20.35
CA ASN A 316 -20.31 5.73 19.99
C ASN A 316 -20.10 5.96 18.50
N ARG A 317 -20.80 6.97 17.96
CA ARG A 317 -20.77 7.30 16.54
C ARG A 317 -20.84 8.81 16.32
N LEU A 318 -20.07 9.27 15.34
CA LEU A 318 -20.21 10.58 14.72
C LEU A 318 -21.05 10.42 13.43
N ARG A 319 -22.07 11.26 13.28
CA ARG A 319 -22.96 11.30 12.11
C ARG A 319 -23.25 12.75 11.72
N ASP A 320 -23.97 12.93 10.61
CA ASP A 320 -24.40 14.24 10.09
C ASP A 320 -23.23 15.18 9.70
N VAL A 321 -22.06 14.61 9.35
CA VAL A 321 -20.90 15.38 8.88
C VAL A 321 -20.95 15.50 7.37
N GLU A 322 -21.70 16.47 6.88
CA GLU A 322 -21.83 16.75 5.45
C GLU A 322 -20.61 17.49 4.88
N VAL A 323 -20.29 17.19 3.63
CA VAL A 323 -19.23 17.81 2.84
C VAL A 323 -19.79 18.32 1.51
N ASP A 324 -19.59 19.60 1.25
CA ASP A 324 -19.85 20.23 -0.05
C ASP A 324 -18.52 20.33 -0.80
N PHE A 325 -18.36 19.55 -1.88
CA PHE A 325 -17.13 19.53 -2.66
C PHE A 325 -16.84 20.84 -3.40
N ALA A 326 -17.81 21.76 -3.51
CA ALA A 326 -17.55 23.10 -4.03
C ALA A 326 -16.82 24.00 -3.03
N LYS A 327 -16.84 23.67 -1.72
CA LYS A 327 -16.21 24.47 -0.67
C LYS A 327 -14.78 24.03 -0.40
N ARG A 328 -13.84 24.98 -0.49
CA ARG A 328 -12.44 24.77 -0.12
C ARG A 328 -12.21 24.88 1.39
N ASP A 329 -12.94 25.75 2.06
CA ASP A 329 -12.79 26.07 3.48
C ASP A 329 -14.15 26.38 4.14
N GLY A 330 -14.12 26.59 5.47
CA GLY A 330 -15.32 26.88 6.26
C GLY A 330 -16.25 25.68 6.48
N LYS A 331 -17.47 25.96 6.95
CA LYS A 331 -18.48 24.94 7.28
C LYS A 331 -18.83 24.10 6.04
N TYR A 332 -18.86 22.78 6.20
CA TYR A 332 -19.07 21.76 5.16
C TYR A 332 -17.88 21.56 4.20
N SER A 333 -16.71 22.16 4.44
CA SER A 333 -15.52 21.77 3.69
C SER A 333 -15.00 20.41 4.16
N ALA A 334 -14.24 19.71 3.31
CA ALA A 334 -13.53 18.49 3.71
C ALA A 334 -12.60 18.73 4.92
N GLY A 335 -12.04 19.95 5.03
CA GLY A 335 -11.25 20.35 6.19
C GLY A 335 -12.05 20.39 7.48
N ALA A 336 -13.25 20.98 7.47
CA ALA A 336 -14.13 21.02 8.63
C ALA A 336 -14.66 19.63 9.03
N ALA A 337 -14.87 18.74 8.05
CA ALA A 337 -15.20 17.34 8.33
C ALA A 337 -14.02 16.62 9.01
N ALA A 338 -12.79 16.83 8.53
CA ALA A 338 -11.59 16.28 9.16
C ALA A 338 -11.45 16.74 10.61
N ASP A 339 -11.71 18.01 10.90
CA ASP A 339 -11.61 18.58 12.25
C ASP A 339 -12.66 17.95 13.20
N GLN A 340 -13.88 17.69 12.71
CA GLN A 340 -14.92 16.99 13.48
C GLN A 340 -14.56 15.52 13.75
N VAL A 341 -14.05 14.82 12.73
CA VAL A 341 -13.56 13.44 12.88
C VAL A 341 -12.40 13.41 13.88
N HIS A 342 -11.42 14.31 13.76
CA HIS A 342 -10.30 14.42 14.69
C HIS A 342 -10.77 14.60 16.14
N THR A 343 -11.73 15.50 16.36
CA THR A 343 -12.31 15.77 17.67
C THR A 343 -12.98 14.52 18.26
N PHE A 344 -13.75 13.79 17.45
CA PHE A 344 -14.35 12.50 17.84
C PHE A 344 -13.30 11.43 18.18
N LEU A 345 -12.25 11.31 17.36
CA LEU A 345 -11.18 10.31 17.54
C LEU A 345 -10.33 10.57 18.79
N THR A 346 -10.09 11.84 19.13
CA THR A 346 -9.27 12.24 20.28
C THR A 346 -10.07 12.39 21.57
N GLY A 347 -11.40 12.32 21.51
CA GLY A 347 -12.29 12.49 22.66
C GLY A 347 -12.38 13.94 23.16
N ALA A 348 -11.89 14.91 22.37
CA ALA A 348 -12.17 16.31 22.63
C ALA A 348 -13.67 16.57 22.38
N ALA A 349 -14.30 17.44 23.19
CA ALA A 349 -15.69 17.81 22.95
C ALA A 349 -15.76 18.64 21.65
N LEU A 350 -16.67 18.29 20.74
CA LEU A 350 -16.95 19.09 19.54
C LEU A 350 -17.25 20.53 19.96
N PRO A 351 -16.56 21.55 19.42
CA PRO A 351 -16.96 22.92 19.66
C PRO A 351 -18.37 23.08 19.08
N LYS A 352 -19.37 23.15 19.97
CA LYS A 352 -20.72 23.55 19.59
C LYS A 352 -20.56 24.91 18.90
N GLY A 353 -20.92 24.96 17.62
CA GLY A 353 -20.86 26.20 16.86
C GLY A 353 -21.52 27.32 17.66
N ARG A 354 -20.81 28.44 17.83
CA ARG A 354 -21.39 29.67 18.38
C ARG A 354 -22.65 29.98 17.58
N THR A 355 -23.81 29.77 18.21
CA THR A 355 -25.05 30.41 17.79
C THR A 355 -24.88 31.89 18.10
N SER A 356 -24.66 32.69 17.05
CA SER A 356 -24.92 34.11 17.09
C SER A 356 -26.43 34.30 17.32
N ASP A 357 -26.77 34.69 18.54
CA ASP A 357 -27.83 35.64 18.93
C ASP A 357 -28.36 35.26 20.31
N GLU A 358 -27.56 35.63 21.32
CA GLU A 358 -28.00 35.70 22.70
C GLU A 358 -28.59 37.10 22.92
N LYS A 359 -29.93 37.22 22.80
CA LYS A 359 -30.67 38.23 23.55
C LYS A 359 -31.06 37.60 24.87
N GLU A 360 -30.46 38.12 25.94
CA GLU A 360 -30.88 37.90 27.31
C GLU A 360 -32.40 38.01 27.45
N SER A 361 -33.01 36.99 28.02
CA SER A 361 -34.19 37.18 28.86
C SER A 361 -34.08 36.23 30.05
N VAL A 362 -33.80 36.84 31.19
CA VAL A 362 -33.88 36.20 32.50
C VAL A 362 -35.35 35.92 32.78
N SER A 363 -35.70 34.65 32.96
CA SER A 363 -36.92 34.26 33.65
C SER A 363 -36.63 33.04 34.53
N SER A 364 -36.51 33.31 35.82
CA SER A 364 -36.66 32.33 36.88
C SER A 364 -38.05 31.69 36.81
N GLY A 365 -38.15 30.37 37.03
CA GLY A 365 -39.45 29.72 37.18
C GLY A 365 -39.45 28.22 36.91
N ASP A 366 -39.38 27.46 37.99
CA ASP A 366 -39.90 26.10 38.17
C ASP A 366 -39.36 24.94 37.31
N SER A 367 -38.38 24.29 37.91
CA SER A 367 -38.15 22.86 37.81
C SER A 367 -39.38 22.06 38.28
N VAL A 368 -40.24 21.65 37.35
CA VAL A 368 -41.25 20.61 37.61
C VAL A 368 -40.75 19.28 37.06
N LEU A 369 -40.41 18.40 38.00
CA LEU A 369 -40.14 16.99 37.79
C LEU A 369 -41.25 16.33 36.95
N ARG A 370 -40.89 15.68 35.83
CA ARG A 370 -41.71 14.63 35.25
C ARG A 370 -41.06 13.27 35.52
N LYS A 371 -41.74 12.51 36.38
CA LYS A 371 -41.48 11.09 36.66
C LYS A 371 -41.87 10.22 35.44
N PRO A 372 -41.27 9.02 35.33
CA PRO A 372 -41.39 8.16 34.16
C PRO A 372 -42.69 7.35 34.19
N TRP A 373 -43.21 6.98 33.02
CA TRP A 373 -44.28 5.98 32.92
C TRP A 373 -43.79 4.70 32.26
N PHE A 374 -43.93 3.63 33.04
CA PHE A 374 -43.81 2.23 32.72
C PHE A 374 -45.00 1.75 31.90
N TRP A 375 -44.77 0.81 30.98
CA TRP A 375 -45.59 -0.40 30.84
C TRP A 375 -44.69 -1.59 30.48
N ALA A 376 -44.67 -2.59 31.36
CA ALA A 376 -44.46 -4.02 31.06
C ALA A 376 -45.80 -4.57 30.51
N ALA A 377 -45.99 -5.71 29.86
CA ALA A 377 -45.29 -6.91 29.42
C ALA A 377 -46.13 -7.42 28.20
N ALA A 378 -45.82 -8.43 27.39
CA ALA A 378 -45.37 -9.77 27.75
C ALA A 378 -45.04 -10.61 26.50
N ALA A 379 -44.07 -11.50 26.72
CA ALA A 379 -44.02 -12.91 26.33
C ALA A 379 -43.95 -13.32 24.84
N GLY A 380 -42.85 -14.00 24.52
CA GLY A 380 -42.66 -14.80 23.32
C GLY A 380 -41.30 -15.50 23.39
N VAL A 381 -41.20 -16.55 24.19
CA VAL A 381 -40.06 -17.48 24.20
C VAL A 381 -40.01 -18.22 22.87
N ALA A 382 -38.90 -18.10 22.14
CA ALA A 382 -38.51 -19.09 21.14
C ALA A 382 -36.98 -19.25 21.20
N ALA A 383 -36.55 -20.27 21.93
CA ALA A 383 -35.22 -20.84 21.77
C ALA A 383 -35.16 -21.51 20.39
N VAL A 384 -34.24 -21.09 19.53
CA VAL A 384 -33.76 -21.93 18.44
C VAL A 384 -32.24 -21.95 18.49
N THR A 385 -31.79 -23.17 18.68
CA THR A 385 -30.43 -23.68 18.79
C THR A 385 -29.53 -23.26 17.64
N ALA A 386 -28.26 -23.04 18.01
CA ALA A 386 -27.12 -22.94 17.11
C ALA A 386 -27.10 -24.07 16.06
N GLY A 387 -26.92 -23.69 14.81
CA GLY A 387 -26.70 -24.61 13.69
C GLY A 387 -25.75 -23.98 12.70
N VAL A 388 -24.46 -24.22 12.89
CA VAL A 388 -23.39 -23.95 11.92
C VAL A 388 -23.65 -24.85 10.71
N VAL A 389 -23.89 -24.26 9.53
CA VAL A 389 -23.79 -25.00 8.27
C VAL A 389 -22.52 -24.53 7.56
N TYR A 390 -21.49 -25.35 7.71
CA TYR A 390 -20.27 -25.31 6.91
C TYR A 390 -20.59 -26.02 5.60
N VAL A 391 -20.73 -25.28 4.48
CA VAL A 391 -20.70 -25.92 3.16
C VAL A 391 -19.24 -26.00 2.74
N ALA A 392 -18.62 -27.14 3.08
CA ALA A 392 -17.41 -27.60 2.41
C ALA A 392 -17.83 -28.30 1.12
N THR A 393 -17.38 -27.81 -0.03
CA THR A 393 -17.34 -28.63 -1.24
C THR A 393 -15.89 -28.78 -1.67
N THR A 394 -15.27 -29.89 -1.26
CA THR A 394 -14.13 -30.51 -1.94
C THR A 394 -14.31 -32.02 -1.95
N ASP A 395 -14.78 -32.50 -3.09
CA ASP A 395 -14.10 -33.46 -3.99
C ASP A 395 -13.84 -34.93 -3.59
N ARG A 396 -13.97 -35.79 -4.61
CA ARG A 396 -13.59 -37.24 -4.78
C ARG A 396 -14.52 -38.30 -4.17
N GLY A 397 -14.79 -39.44 -4.83
CA GLY A 397 -14.27 -39.98 -6.09
C GLY A 397 -14.49 -41.51 -6.19
N SER A 398 -13.71 -42.13 -7.09
CA SER A 398 -13.54 -43.58 -7.40
C SER A 398 -14.59 -44.19 -8.33
N GLY A 399 -14.29 -45.02 -9.32
CA GLY A 399 -13.11 -45.75 -9.82
C GLY A 399 -13.68 -46.67 -10.93
N PHE A 400 -12.98 -47.40 -11.80
CA PHE A 400 -11.61 -47.83 -12.00
C PHE A 400 -11.59 -48.48 -13.41
N ASN A 401 -10.44 -48.46 -14.08
CA ASN A 401 -10.10 -49.13 -15.36
C ASN A 401 -10.17 -50.68 -15.23
N PRO A 402 -9.96 -51.59 -16.24
CA PRO A 402 -9.14 -51.44 -17.46
C PRO A 402 -9.62 -52.20 -18.73
N VAL A 403 -8.78 -52.12 -19.78
CA VAL A 403 -8.46 -53.16 -20.80
C VAL A 403 -8.86 -52.87 -22.26
N ASN A 404 -7.80 -52.63 -23.05
CA ASN A 404 -7.52 -52.93 -24.47
C ASN A 404 -8.27 -52.24 -25.62
N GLY A 405 -7.46 -51.71 -26.56
CA GLY A 405 -7.69 -51.87 -28.00
C GLY A 405 -7.59 -50.61 -28.86
N LEU A 406 -6.37 -50.20 -29.22
CA LEU A 406 -6.12 -49.69 -30.58
C LEU A 406 -6.37 -50.85 -31.58
N PRO A 407 -6.70 -50.65 -32.88
CA PRO A 407 -6.35 -49.50 -33.72
C PRO A 407 -7.42 -49.01 -34.74
N GLY A 408 -7.14 -47.88 -35.40
CA GLY A 408 -7.40 -47.68 -36.83
C GLY A 408 -8.62 -46.84 -37.23
N GLY A 409 -8.43 -45.95 -38.21
CA GLY A 409 -9.52 -45.42 -39.03
C GLY A 409 -9.37 -43.95 -39.45
N ILE A 410 -8.70 -43.73 -40.58
CA ILE A 410 -8.58 -42.46 -41.33
C ILE A 410 -9.91 -42.11 -42.03
N SER A 411 -10.16 -40.82 -42.29
CA SER A 411 -10.77 -40.18 -43.50
C SER A 411 -11.66 -38.99 -43.08
N PHE A 412 -11.61 -37.78 -43.63
CA PHE A 412 -10.92 -37.13 -44.75
C PHE A 412 -10.42 -35.75 -44.33
#